data_AF-A0A3R6K9R0-F1
#
_entry.id   AF-A0A3R6K9R0-F1
#
_cell.length_a   1.000
_cell.length_b   1.000
_cell.length_c   1.000
_cell.angle_alpha   90.00
_cell.angle_beta   90.00
_cell.angle_gamma   90.00
#
_symmetry.space_group_name_H-M   'P 1'
#
loop_
_entity.id
_entity.type
_entity.pdbx_description
1 polymer ?
#
loop_
_entity_poly.entity_id
_entity_poly.type
_entity_poly.pdbx_seq_one_letter_code
_entity_poly.pdbx_strand_id
1 'polypeptide(L)'
;MKDFFKRVKMDAILSAILCIVLGVVLIAWPGETINIVCKVLAAGLIILGGVELFSYITNRNGYMFTGILGLIVLIVGVWIFLKPSSIVSLVPIVIGVILAVHGVQDVKMALESKNGGYDRWWIMLIIAIISIAFGVLCIVNAFGMVKLAMQFVGAALIYDGISDLWVVTKTVRTVKDMEQEAKAVDVDYKEID
;
A
#
# COMPACT_ATOMS: atom_id res chain seq x y z
N MET A 1 -31.32 15.76 -9.66
CA MET A 1 -30.28 16.12 -8.67
C MET A 1 -30.37 15.32 -7.36
N LYS A 2 -31.55 15.17 -6.73
CA LYS A 2 -31.71 14.39 -5.47
C LYS A 2 -31.23 12.93 -5.55
N ASP A 3 -31.48 12.23 -6.65
CA ASP A 3 -31.02 10.83 -6.83
C ASP A 3 -29.51 10.70 -7.03
N PHE A 4 -28.85 11.70 -7.62
CA PHE A 4 -27.39 11.75 -7.74
C PHE A 4 -26.77 11.97 -6.36
N PHE A 5 -27.27 12.94 -5.59
CA PHE A 5 -26.82 13.16 -4.21
C PHE A 5 -27.05 11.96 -3.30
N LYS A 6 -28.14 11.20 -3.50
CA LYS A 6 -28.43 10.01 -2.70
C LYS A 6 -27.50 8.83 -3.04
N ARG A 7 -27.22 8.62 -4.35
CA ARG A 7 -26.25 7.60 -4.79
C ARG A 7 -24.84 7.93 -4.36
N VAL A 8 -24.38 9.18 -4.55
CA VAL A 8 -23.04 9.62 -4.13
C VAL A 8 -22.84 9.48 -2.61
N LYS A 9 -23.85 9.81 -1.79
CA LYS A 9 -23.79 9.57 -0.35
C LYS A 9 -23.74 8.08 -0.01
N MET A 10 -24.52 7.26 -0.70
CA MET A 10 -24.58 5.82 -0.45
C MET A 10 -23.28 5.13 -0.86
N ASP A 11 -22.70 5.50 -2.01
CA ASP A 11 -21.41 4.99 -2.47
C ASP A 11 -20.27 5.42 -1.54
N ALA A 12 -20.27 6.67 -1.05
CA ALA A 12 -19.26 7.14 -0.11
C ALA A 12 -19.38 6.50 1.29
N ILE A 13 -20.61 6.27 1.78
CA ILE A 13 -20.82 5.53 3.03
C ILE A 13 -20.41 4.06 2.85
N LEU A 14 -20.73 3.45 1.70
CA LEU A 14 -20.37 2.08 1.39
C LEU A 14 -18.84 1.92 1.31
N SER A 15 -18.14 2.84 0.64
CA SER A 15 -16.68 2.83 0.57
C SER A 15 -16.04 3.03 1.94
N ALA A 16 -16.55 3.96 2.75
CA ALA A 16 -16.06 4.20 4.11
C ALA A 16 -16.22 2.95 5.00
N ILE A 17 -17.39 2.30 4.98
CA ILE A 17 -17.64 1.06 5.72
C ILE A 17 -16.70 -0.04 5.22
N LEU A 18 -16.52 -0.17 3.90
CA LEU A 18 -15.65 -1.18 3.31
C LEU A 18 -14.18 -0.96 3.70
N CYS A 19 -13.70 0.29 3.71
CA CYS A 19 -12.36 0.65 4.21
C CYS A 19 -12.16 0.29 5.68
N ILE A 20 -13.15 0.56 6.54
CA ILE A 20 -13.08 0.19 7.97
C ILE A 20 -13.01 -1.33 8.13
N VAL A 21 -13.90 -2.07 7.45
CA VAL A 21 -13.93 -3.54 7.53
C VAL A 21 -12.62 -4.15 7.03
N LEU A 22 -12.11 -3.68 5.89
CA LEU A 22 -10.81 -4.11 5.37
C LEU A 22 -9.69 -3.78 6.37
N GLY A 23 -9.66 -2.56 6.91
CA GLY A 23 -8.66 -2.15 7.88
C GLY A 23 -8.64 -3.04 9.13
N VAL A 24 -9.82 -3.43 9.64
CA VAL A 24 -9.95 -4.38 10.76
C VAL A 24 -9.41 -5.76 10.38
N VAL A 25 -9.75 -6.28 9.20
CA VAL A 25 -9.25 -7.58 8.71
C VAL A 25 -7.72 -7.57 8.60
N LEU A 26 -7.14 -6.48 8.10
CA LEU A 26 -5.70 -6.30 7.97
C LEU A 26 -4.99 -6.33 9.34
N ILE A 27 -5.59 -5.71 10.36
CA ILE A 27 -5.01 -5.66 11.71
C ILE A 27 -5.15 -7.01 12.42
N ALA A 28 -6.32 -7.64 12.33
CA ALA A 28 -6.64 -8.88 13.02
C ALA A 28 -5.92 -10.09 12.40
N TRP A 29 -5.83 -10.14 11.05
CA TRP A 29 -5.23 -11.25 10.32
C TRP A 29 -4.24 -10.77 9.23
N PRO A 30 -3.13 -10.09 9.60
CA PRO A 30 -2.16 -9.61 8.62
C PRO A 30 -1.52 -10.76 7.84
N GLY A 31 -1.23 -11.88 8.52
CA GLY A 31 -0.60 -13.05 7.89
C GLY A 31 -1.48 -13.71 6.83
N GLU A 32 -2.76 -13.95 7.13
CA GLU A 32 -3.69 -14.54 6.16
C GLU A 32 -4.01 -13.59 5.02
N THR A 33 -4.17 -12.30 5.32
CA THR A 33 -4.40 -11.28 4.28
C THR A 33 -3.26 -11.26 3.28
N ILE A 34 -2.01 -11.26 3.75
CA ILE A 34 -0.81 -11.34 2.90
C ILE A 34 -0.84 -12.61 2.03
N ASN A 35 -1.14 -13.77 2.63
CA ASN A 35 -1.21 -15.03 1.90
C ASN A 35 -2.27 -15.02 0.80
N ILE A 36 -3.46 -14.49 1.10
CA ILE A 36 -4.57 -14.39 0.14
C ILE A 36 -4.19 -13.46 -1.01
N VAL A 37 -3.70 -12.26 -0.70
CA VAL A 37 -3.28 -11.28 -1.72
C VAL A 37 -2.19 -11.86 -2.62
N CYS A 38 -1.17 -12.51 -2.05
CA CYS A 38 -0.13 -13.16 -2.85
C CYS A 38 -0.67 -14.30 -3.72
N LYS A 39 -1.60 -15.12 -3.22
CA LYS A 39 -2.22 -16.19 -4.02
C LYS A 39 -3.06 -15.65 -5.17
N VAL A 40 -3.80 -14.56 -4.95
CA VAL A 40 -4.59 -13.90 -6.00
C VAL A 40 -3.67 -13.33 -7.09
N LEU A 41 -2.60 -12.65 -6.70
CA LEU A 41 -1.59 -12.15 -7.64
C LEU A 41 -0.90 -13.29 -8.41
N ALA A 42 -0.55 -14.38 -7.70
CA ALA A 42 0.05 -15.56 -8.30
C ALA A 42 -0.89 -16.24 -9.32
N ALA A 43 -2.19 -16.34 -9.01
CA ALA A 43 -3.17 -16.87 -9.94
C ALA A 43 -3.25 -16.02 -11.23
N GLY A 44 -3.20 -14.69 -11.10
CA GLY A 44 -3.10 -13.78 -12.24
C GLY A 44 -1.86 -14.04 -13.09
N LEU A 45 -0.68 -14.19 -12.46
CA LEU A 45 0.57 -14.50 -13.14
C LEU A 45 0.52 -15.86 -13.87
N ILE A 46 -0.10 -16.87 -13.26
CA ILE A 46 -0.27 -18.20 -13.88
C ILE A 46 -1.16 -18.10 -15.12
N ILE A 47 -2.25 -17.34 -15.06
CA ILE A 47 -3.14 -17.13 -16.21
C ILE A 47 -2.39 -16.41 -17.33
N LEU A 48 -1.67 -15.33 -17.00
CA LEU A 48 -0.89 -14.56 -17.98
C LEU A 48 0.20 -15.43 -18.65
N GLY A 49 0.99 -16.16 -17.85
CA GLY A 49 2.00 -17.08 -18.37
C GLY A 49 1.40 -18.21 -19.21
N GLY A 50 0.21 -18.70 -18.83
CA GLY A 50 -0.53 -19.71 -19.59
C GLY A 50 -1.03 -19.19 -20.94
N VAL A 51 -1.52 -17.96 -21.00
CA VAL A 51 -1.94 -17.30 -22.25
C VAL A 51 -0.75 -17.09 -23.18
N GLU A 52 0.39 -16.62 -22.67
CA GLU A 52 1.61 -16.44 -23.46
C GLU A 52 2.15 -17.77 -24.00
N LEU A 53 2.13 -18.81 -23.17
CA LEU A 53 2.57 -20.15 -23.58
C LEU A 53 1.63 -20.75 -24.64
N PHE A 54 0.31 -20.57 -24.49
CA PHE A 54 -0.66 -21.03 -25.47
C PHE A 54 -0.51 -20.29 -26.81
N SER A 55 -0.33 -18.96 -26.76
CA SER A 55 -0.10 -18.12 -27.93
C SER A 55 1.17 -18.55 -28.70
N TYR A 56 2.24 -18.91 -27.99
CA TYR A 56 3.47 -19.43 -28.60
C TYR A 56 3.25 -20.75 -29.37
N ILE A 57 2.45 -21.67 -28.81
CA ILE A 57 2.16 -22.97 -29.45
C ILE A 57 1.31 -22.77 -30.72
N THR A 58 0.36 -21.82 -30.71
CA THR A 58 -0.51 -21.54 -31.86
C THR A 58 0.18 -20.72 -32.96
N ASN A 59 1.00 -19.73 -32.61
CA ASN A 59 1.64 -18.81 -33.57
C ASN A 59 3.16 -19.03 -33.66
N ARG A 60 3.56 -20.17 -34.24
CA ARG A 60 4.94 -20.69 -34.26
C ARG A 60 5.99 -19.79 -34.94
N ASN A 61 5.60 -18.76 -35.70
CA ASN A 61 6.47 -18.05 -36.64
C ASN A 61 7.07 -16.69 -36.17
N GLY A 62 6.90 -16.26 -34.92
CA GLY A 62 7.49 -14.98 -34.47
C GLY A 62 7.75 -14.81 -32.97
N TYR A 63 7.51 -15.85 -32.18
CA TYR A 63 7.20 -15.70 -30.75
C TYR A 63 8.06 -16.60 -29.84
N MET A 64 9.25 -17.04 -30.29
CA MET A 64 10.13 -17.89 -29.47
C MET A 64 10.51 -17.22 -28.15
N PHE A 65 10.70 -15.90 -28.16
CA PHE A 65 11.01 -15.12 -26.96
C PHE A 65 9.81 -15.04 -26.01
N THR A 66 8.58 -14.93 -26.51
CA THR A 66 7.37 -14.86 -25.69
C THR A 66 7.00 -16.21 -25.08
N GLY A 67 7.30 -17.32 -25.75
CA GLY A 67 7.11 -18.66 -25.18
C GLY A 67 8.02 -18.94 -23.98
N ILE A 68 9.30 -18.57 -24.08
CA ILE A 68 10.27 -18.73 -22.98
C ILE A 68 9.91 -17.82 -21.81
N LEU A 69 9.58 -16.55 -22.08
CA LEU A 69 9.13 -15.61 -21.05
C LEU A 69 7.86 -16.10 -20.35
N GLY A 70 6.85 -16.53 -21.12
CA GLY A 70 5.60 -17.07 -20.56
C GLY A 70 5.83 -18.31 -19.69
N LEU A 71 6.75 -19.20 -20.09
CA LEU A 71 7.14 -20.36 -19.27
C LEU A 71 7.79 -19.94 -17.95
N ILE A 72 8.71 -18.97 -17.98
CA ILE A 72 9.36 -18.44 -16.77
C ILE A 72 8.31 -17.82 -15.84
N VAL A 73 7.42 -16.98 -16.38
CA VAL A 73 6.34 -16.33 -15.63
C VAL A 73 5.42 -17.38 -14.99
N LEU A 74 5.09 -18.45 -15.71
CA LEU A 74 4.25 -19.53 -15.20
C LEU A 74 4.95 -20.30 -14.06
N ILE A 75 6.24 -20.64 -14.22
CA ILE A 75 7.03 -21.29 -13.16
C ILE A 75 7.10 -20.41 -11.91
N VAL A 76 7.41 -19.13 -12.09
CA VAL A 76 7.44 -18.16 -10.99
C VAL A 76 6.06 -18.08 -10.32
N GLY A 77 4.99 -17.92 -11.09
CA GLY A 77 3.62 -17.84 -10.59
C GLY A 77 3.22 -19.06 -9.75
N VAL A 78 3.50 -20.27 -10.24
CA VAL A 78 3.25 -21.52 -9.49
C VAL A 78 4.06 -21.56 -8.20
N TRP A 79 5.33 -21.13 -8.25
CA TRP A 79 6.19 -21.08 -7.07
C TRP A 79 5.66 -20.09 -6.01
N ILE A 80 5.19 -18.90 -6.43
CA ILE A 80 4.53 -17.91 -5.54
C ILE A 80 3.29 -18.54 -4.89
N PHE A 81 2.48 -19.26 -5.67
CA PHE A 81 1.23 -19.84 -5.20
C PHE A 81 1.46 -20.91 -4.11
N LEU A 82 2.52 -21.71 -4.25
CA LEU A 82 2.88 -22.77 -3.30
C LEU A 82 3.55 -22.22 -2.02
N LYS A 83 4.38 -21.17 -2.13
CA LYS A 83 5.09 -20.57 -0.99
C LYS A 83 5.04 -19.04 -1.00
N PRO A 84 3.87 -18.43 -0.71
CA PRO A 84 3.73 -16.97 -0.67
C PRO A 84 4.64 -16.32 0.38
N SER A 85 4.85 -16.98 1.52
CA SER A 85 5.68 -16.47 2.62
C SER A 85 7.12 -16.16 2.20
N SER A 86 7.72 -16.96 1.31
CA SER A 86 9.13 -16.79 0.92
C SER A 86 9.34 -15.52 0.09
N ILE A 87 8.36 -15.19 -0.77
CA ILE A 87 8.44 -14.01 -1.64
C ILE A 87 8.19 -12.74 -0.86
N VAL A 88 7.23 -12.78 0.06
CA VAL A 88 6.91 -11.61 0.88
C VAL A 88 8.08 -11.23 1.80
N SER A 89 8.83 -12.21 2.32
CA SER A 89 10.03 -11.93 3.11
C SER A 89 11.21 -11.42 2.30
N LEU A 90 11.27 -11.68 0.98
CA LEU A 90 12.41 -11.27 0.16
C LEU A 90 12.56 -9.75 0.11
N VAL A 91 11.45 -9.02 -0.02
CA VAL A 91 11.45 -7.55 -0.12
C VAL A 91 12.13 -6.88 1.09
N PRO A 92 11.68 -7.08 2.34
CA PRO A 92 12.34 -6.49 3.51
C PRO A 92 13.76 -7.02 3.73
N ILE A 93 14.09 -8.25 3.34
CA ILE A 93 15.47 -8.76 3.42
C ILE A 93 16.38 -7.95 2.49
N VAL A 94 15.98 -7.75 1.24
CA VAL A 94 16.77 -6.97 0.27
C VAL A 94 16.93 -5.53 0.75
N ILE A 95 15.85 -4.89 1.19
CA ILE A 95 15.88 -3.55 1.77
C ILE A 95 16.82 -3.51 2.99
N GLY A 96 16.73 -4.51 3.87
CA GLY A 96 17.55 -4.60 5.07
C GLY A 96 19.04 -4.77 4.78
N VAL A 97 19.39 -5.57 3.77
CA VAL A 97 20.78 -5.74 3.30
C VAL A 97 21.32 -4.41 2.75
N ILE A 98 20.55 -3.74 1.90
CA ILE A 98 20.94 -2.42 1.38
C ILE A 98 21.14 -1.44 2.55
N LEU A 99 20.20 -1.36 3.48
CA LEU A 99 20.29 -0.45 4.62
C LEU A 99 21.51 -0.75 5.52
N ALA A 100 21.82 -2.03 5.74
CA ALA A 100 23.00 -2.42 6.49
C ALA A 100 24.32 -2.02 5.78
N VAL A 101 24.39 -2.21 4.46
CA VAL A 101 25.56 -1.80 3.66
C VAL A 101 25.76 -0.28 3.71
N HIS A 102 24.68 0.48 3.51
CA HIS A 102 24.71 1.95 3.61
C HIS A 102 25.12 2.40 5.02
N GLY A 103 24.55 1.79 6.06
CA GLY A 103 24.92 2.11 7.44
C GLY A 103 26.40 1.86 7.75
N VAL A 104 27.00 0.79 7.21
CA VAL A 104 28.46 0.55 7.36
C VAL A 104 29.29 1.61 6.64
N GLN A 105 28.85 2.09 5.47
CA GLN A 105 29.50 3.19 4.77
C GLN A 105 29.40 4.49 5.57
N ASP A 106 28.24 4.78 6.15
CA ASP A 106 28.01 5.96 6.99
C ASP A 106 28.87 5.93 8.26
N VAL A 107 29.09 4.76 8.87
CA VAL A 107 30.02 4.61 10.01
C VAL A 107 31.45 4.99 9.60
N LYS A 108 31.91 4.52 8.43
CA LYS A 108 33.25 4.88 7.93
C LYS A 108 33.37 6.38 7.71
N MET A 109 32.37 7.00 7.06
CA MET A 109 32.34 8.45 6.85
C MET A 109 32.31 9.23 8.16
N ALA A 110 31.56 8.76 9.17
CA ALA A 110 31.52 9.40 10.49
C ALA A 110 32.88 9.33 11.21
N LEU A 111 33.61 8.21 11.08
CA LEU A 111 34.96 8.05 11.65
C LEU A 111 36.02 8.89 10.91
N GLU A 112 35.91 9.00 9.59
CA GLU A 112 36.76 9.92 8.81
C GLU A 112 36.48 11.38 9.19
N SER A 113 35.21 11.75 9.37
CA SER A 113 34.80 13.08 9.83
C SER A 113 35.30 13.41 11.24
N LYS A 114 35.35 12.42 12.14
CA LYS A 114 36.01 12.54 13.44
C LYS A 114 37.50 12.87 13.30
N ASN A 115 38.21 12.14 12.44
CA ASN A 115 39.64 12.36 12.20
C ASN A 115 39.92 13.70 11.51
N GLY A 116 38.96 14.20 10.73
CA GLY A 116 38.99 15.52 10.10
C GLY A 116 38.62 16.70 11.03
N GLY A 117 38.38 16.46 12.33
CA GLY A 117 38.14 17.52 13.32
C GLY A 117 36.71 18.07 13.37
N TYR A 118 35.72 17.33 12.85
CA TYR A 118 34.32 17.79 12.85
C TYR A 118 33.63 17.51 14.20
N ASP A 119 33.22 18.54 14.93
CA ASP A 119 32.65 18.40 16.29
C ASP A 119 31.37 17.53 16.37
N ARG A 120 30.59 17.44 15.29
CA ARG A 120 29.29 16.71 15.27
C ARG A 120 29.37 15.29 14.73
N TRP A 121 30.57 14.69 14.66
CA TRP A 121 30.78 13.33 14.16
C TRP A 121 29.94 12.25 14.89
N TRP A 122 29.67 12.45 16.18
CA TRP A 122 28.82 11.55 16.97
C TRP A 122 27.38 11.45 16.44
N ILE A 123 26.80 12.52 15.89
CA ILE A 123 25.43 12.50 15.35
C ILE A 123 25.37 11.59 14.12
N MET A 124 26.35 11.71 13.22
CA MET A 124 26.46 10.86 12.03
C MET A 124 26.66 9.39 12.43
N LEU A 125 27.46 9.14 13.46
CA LEU A 125 27.69 7.79 13.98
C LEU A 125 26.41 7.17 14.58
N ILE A 126 25.62 7.95 15.34
CA ILE A 126 24.35 7.48 15.90
C ILE A 126 23.36 7.12 14.78
N ILE A 127 23.22 7.99 13.78
CA ILE A 127 22.34 7.74 12.62
C ILE A 127 22.78 6.46 11.90
N ALA A 128 24.08 6.29 11.66
CA ALA A 128 24.62 5.11 11.01
C ALA A 128 24.34 3.82 11.79
N ILE A 129 24.52 3.84 13.12
CA ILE A 129 24.20 2.69 13.99
C ILE A 129 22.71 2.35 13.92
N ILE A 130 21.83 3.36 13.98
CA ILE A 130 20.38 3.17 13.88
C ILE A 130 20.03 2.53 12.53
N SER A 131 20.60 3.02 11.42
CA SER A 131 20.41 2.44 10.08
C SER A 131 20.84 0.97 10.02
N ILE A 132 22.00 0.62 10.59
CA ILE A 132 22.45 -0.78 10.67
C ILE A 132 21.45 -1.61 11.50
N ALA A 133 21.01 -1.10 12.65
CA ALA A 133 20.08 -1.80 13.52
C ALA A 133 18.74 -2.09 12.83
N PHE A 134 18.18 -1.11 12.11
CA PHE A 134 16.99 -1.31 11.28
C PHE A 134 17.25 -2.32 10.16
N GLY A 135 18.42 -2.28 9.52
CA GLY A 135 18.77 -3.19 8.45
C GLY A 135 18.80 -4.64 8.94
N VAL A 136 19.47 -4.88 10.07
CA VAL A 136 19.52 -6.19 10.72
C VAL A 136 18.13 -6.63 11.18
N LEU A 137 17.33 -5.74 11.75
CA LEU A 137 15.96 -6.05 12.18
C LEU A 137 15.08 -6.49 11.00
N CYS A 138 15.21 -5.83 9.84
CA CYS A 138 14.53 -6.23 8.60
C CYS A 138 14.98 -7.60 8.09
N ILE A 139 16.26 -7.96 8.25
CA ILE A 139 16.77 -9.27 7.83
C ILE A 139 16.29 -10.38 8.76
N VAL A 140 16.42 -10.19 10.07
CA VAL A 140 16.10 -11.21 11.09
C VAL A 140 14.58 -11.41 11.20
N ASN A 141 13.80 -10.33 11.11
CA ASN A 141 12.35 -10.37 11.26
C ASN A 141 11.62 -9.83 10.03
N ALA A 142 12.03 -10.29 8.85
CA ALA A 142 11.44 -9.93 7.56
C ALA A 142 9.91 -10.06 7.54
N PHE A 143 9.40 -11.21 7.96
CA PHE A 143 7.96 -11.46 7.97
C PHE A 143 7.22 -10.61 9.01
N GLY A 144 7.84 -10.36 10.17
CA GLY A 144 7.30 -9.44 11.18
C GLY A 144 7.22 -8.00 10.66
N MET A 145 8.23 -7.55 9.91
CA MET A 145 8.23 -6.21 9.31
C MET A 145 7.07 -6.03 8.32
N VAL A 146 6.78 -7.03 7.49
CA VAL A 146 5.62 -6.95 6.59
C VAL A 146 4.30 -6.98 7.38
N LYS A 147 4.19 -7.79 8.44
CA LYS A 147 3.00 -7.78 9.29
C LYS A 147 2.77 -6.41 9.95
N LEU A 148 3.83 -5.81 10.49
CA LEU A 148 3.77 -4.48 11.11
C LEU A 148 3.35 -3.43 10.09
N ALA A 149 3.92 -3.46 8.89
CA ALA A 149 3.51 -2.57 7.80
C ALA A 149 2.03 -2.77 7.43
N MET A 150 1.56 -4.02 7.37
CA MET A 150 0.16 -4.32 7.06
C MET A 150 -0.81 -3.85 8.16
N GLN A 151 -0.42 -3.97 9.43
CA GLN A 151 -1.20 -3.44 10.54
C GLN A 151 -1.25 -1.91 10.51
N PHE A 152 -0.14 -1.25 10.17
CA PHE A 152 -0.10 0.20 9.98
C PHE A 152 -1.02 0.64 8.84
N VAL A 153 -0.99 -0.06 7.70
CA VAL A 153 -1.92 0.18 6.58
C VAL A 153 -3.37 -0.04 7.01
N GLY A 154 -3.65 -1.09 7.78
CA GLY A 154 -4.99 -1.34 8.32
C GLY A 154 -5.47 -0.22 9.25
N ALA A 155 -4.59 0.31 10.11
CA ALA A 155 -4.91 1.44 10.97
C ALA A 155 -5.18 2.72 10.16
N ALA A 156 -4.38 2.96 9.10
CA ALA A 156 -4.59 4.06 8.18
C ALA A 156 -5.93 3.95 7.44
N LEU A 157 -6.34 2.74 7.01
CA LEU A 157 -7.64 2.52 6.35
C LEU A 157 -8.83 2.76 7.30
N ILE A 158 -8.71 2.38 8.57
CA ILE A 158 -9.74 2.69 9.57
C ILE A 158 -9.85 4.20 9.75
N TYR A 159 -8.70 4.90 9.87
CA TYR A 159 -8.67 6.35 9.98
C TYR A 159 -9.30 7.03 8.77
N ASP A 160 -8.94 6.58 7.56
CA ASP A 160 -9.47 7.09 6.29
C ASP A 160 -10.99 6.91 6.20
N GLY A 161 -11.50 5.71 6.50
CA GLY A 161 -12.94 5.46 6.48
C GLY A 161 -13.74 6.28 7.52
N ILE A 162 -13.17 6.51 8.71
CA ILE A 162 -13.79 7.41 9.71
C ILE A 162 -13.77 8.86 9.24
N SER A 163 -12.65 9.30 8.66
CA SER A 163 -12.50 10.66 8.12
C SER A 163 -13.52 10.92 7.00
N ASP A 164 -13.64 10.00 6.05
CA ASP A 164 -14.61 10.11 4.96
C ASP A 164 -16.05 10.16 5.46
N LEU A 165 -16.41 9.33 6.45
CA LEU A 165 -17.75 9.35 7.05
C LEU A 165 -18.04 10.69 7.74
N TRP A 166 -17.05 11.29 8.40
CA TRP A 166 -17.18 12.61 9.01
C TRP A 166 -17.33 13.71 7.96
N VAL A 167 -16.49 13.72 6.92
CA VAL A 167 -16.54 14.70 5.83
C VAL A 167 -17.90 14.63 5.12
N VAL A 168 -18.38 13.44 4.76
CA VAL A 168 -19.70 13.27 4.12
C VAL A 168 -20.80 13.81 5.02
N THR A 169 -20.78 13.51 6.33
CA THR A 169 -21.79 14.00 7.27
C THR A 169 -21.78 15.52 7.37
N LYS A 170 -20.60 16.15 7.39
CA LYS A 170 -20.44 17.61 7.50
C LYS A 170 -20.88 18.31 6.21
N THR A 171 -20.42 17.83 5.05
CA THR A 171 -20.79 18.36 3.73
C THR A 171 -22.30 18.29 3.49
N VAL A 172 -22.95 17.21 3.93
CA VAL A 172 -24.41 17.06 3.81
C VAL A 172 -25.19 18.04 4.70
N ARG A 173 -24.65 18.38 5.87
CA ARG A 173 -25.23 19.42 6.74
C ARG A 173 -25.06 20.80 6.11
N THR A 174 -23.84 21.15 5.71
CA THR A 174 -23.56 22.45 5.08
C THR A 174 -24.35 22.70 3.80
N VAL A 175 -24.51 21.70 2.93
CA VAL A 175 -25.33 21.84 1.72
C VAL A 175 -26.82 22.01 2.05
N LYS A 176 -27.31 21.37 3.12
CA LYS A 176 -28.69 21.56 3.59
C LYS A 176 -28.91 22.97 4.15
N ASP A 177 -27.95 23.46 4.94
CA ASP A 177 -28.03 24.79 5.55
C ASP A 177 -27.99 25.88 4.46
N MET A 178 -27.13 25.71 3.44
CA MET A 178 -27.09 26.60 2.27
C MET A 178 -28.35 26.52 1.39
N GLU A 179 -28.97 25.35 1.20
CA GLU A 179 -30.26 25.23 0.52
C GLU A 179 -31.39 25.94 1.29
N GLN A 180 -31.32 25.94 2.62
CA GLN A 180 -32.30 26.63 3.47
C GLN A 180 -32.10 28.15 3.46
N GLU A 181 -30.87 28.63 3.51
CA GLU A 181 -30.56 30.05 3.37
C GLU A 181 -30.91 30.59 1.98
N ALA A 182 -30.54 29.88 0.90
CA ALA A 182 -30.91 30.27 -0.46
C ALA A 182 -32.44 30.34 -0.66
N LYS A 183 -33.19 29.38 -0.09
CA LYS A 183 -34.66 29.42 -0.10
C LYS A 183 -35.27 30.49 0.79
N ALA A 184 -34.59 30.90 1.86
CA ALA A 184 -35.07 31.99 2.72
C ALA A 184 -34.88 33.35 2.04
N VAL A 185 -33.77 33.55 1.31
CA VAL A 185 -33.50 34.78 0.55
C VAL A 185 -34.47 34.96 -0.63
N ASP A 186 -34.84 33.89 -1.34
CA ASP A 186 -35.80 33.95 -2.46
C ASP A 186 -37.25 34.28 -2.05
N VAL A 187 -37.61 34.12 -0.77
CA VAL A 187 -38.97 34.38 -0.28
C VAL A 187 -39.15 35.84 0.17
N ASP A 188 -38.06 36.61 0.29
CA ASP A 188 -38.07 37.96 0.90
C ASP A 188 -38.05 39.14 -0.11
N TYR A 189 -38.33 38.91 -1.40
CA TYR A 189 -38.61 40.01 -2.33
C TYR A 189 -40.01 39.89 -2.94
N LYS A 190 -40.99 40.40 -2.21
CA LYS A 190 -42.24 40.91 -2.78
C LYS A 190 -42.12 42.42 -2.82
N GLU A 191 -41.84 42.99 -4.01
CA GLU A 191 -42.16 44.39 -4.27
C GLU A 191 -43.66 44.57 -4.00
N ILE A 192 -43.98 45.31 -2.95
CA ILE A 192 -45.32 45.82 -2.70
C ILE A 192 -45.30 47.22 -3.30
N ASP A 193 -45.76 47.35 -4.54
CA ASP A 193 -46.41 48.55 -5.09
C ASP A 193 -47.22 48.19 -6.35
#